data_AF-A0A4U9HEN2-F1
#
_entry.id   AF-A0A4U9HEN2-F1
#
_cell.length_a   1.000
_cell.length_b   1.000
_cell.length_c   1.000
_cell.angle_alpha   90.00
_cell.angle_beta   90.00
_cell.angle_gamma   90.00
#
_symmetry.space_group_name_H-M   'P 1'
#
loop_
_entity.id
_entity.type
_entity.pdbx_description
1 polymer ?
#
loop_
_entity_poly.entity_id
_entity_poly.type
_entity_poly.pdbx_seq_one_letter_code
_entity_poly.pdbx_strand_id
1 'polypeptide(L)'
;MKTRTQQIEALQNEWTQPRWEGIERPYSAEEVVKLRGSVNPECTLAQLGAAKMWRLLHGESKKGLHQQPRCINGRPGLAAGESRH
;
A
#
# COMPACT_ATOMS: atom_id res chain seq x y z
N MET A 1 -13.48 20.48 8.47
CA MET A 1 -13.00 20.12 7.11
C MET A 1 -11.58 20.65 6.99
N LYS A 2 -10.63 19.84 6.53
CA LYS A 2 -9.26 20.31 6.27
C LYS A 2 -9.28 21.12 4.98
N THR A 3 -8.65 22.29 4.97
CA THR A 3 -8.58 23.12 3.76
C THR A 3 -7.63 22.47 2.74
N ARG A 4 -7.78 22.82 1.47
CA ARG A 4 -6.95 22.29 0.39
C ARG A 4 -5.45 22.53 0.65
N THR A 5 -5.10 23.71 1.16
CA THR A 5 -3.73 24.07 1.56
C THR A 5 -3.19 23.14 2.67
N GLN A 6 -3.98 22.89 3.73
CA GLN A 6 -3.59 21.97 4.79
C GLN A 6 -3.41 20.53 4.30
N GLN A 7 -4.18 20.10 3.29
CA GLN A 7 -4.00 18.77 2.69
C GLN A 7 -2.71 18.68 1.87
N ILE A 8 -2.33 19.76 1.18
CA ILE A 8 -1.08 19.83 0.42
C ILE A 8 0.12 19.76 1.36
N GLU A 9 0.13 20.58 2.41
CA GLU A 9 1.22 20.60 3.40
C GLU A 9 1.36 19.25 4.11
N ALA A 10 0.24 18.64 4.52
CA ALA A 10 0.26 17.32 5.14
C ALA A 10 0.82 16.24 4.20
N LEU A 11 0.46 16.29 2.91
CA LEU A 11 0.95 15.35 1.90
C LEU A 11 2.45 15.55 1.61
N GLN A 12 2.90 16.81 1.53
CA GLN A 12 4.32 17.12 1.38
C GLN A 12 5.13 16.60 2.56
N ASN A 13 4.64 16.80 3.79
CA ASN A 13 5.29 16.28 4.99
C ASN A 13 5.32 14.74 4.98
N GLU A 14 4.23 14.08 4.57
CA GLU A 14 4.20 12.62 4.44
C GLU A 14 5.25 12.08 3.46
N TRP A 15 5.52 12.82 2.37
CA TRP A 15 6.55 12.44 1.40
C TRP A 15 7.99 12.55 1.90
N THR A 16 8.23 13.25 3.01
CA THR A 16 9.57 13.29 3.65
C THR A 16 9.88 12.03 4.45
N GLN A 17 8.91 11.15 4.67
CA GLN A 17 9.13 9.93 5.43
C GLN A 17 10.09 8.97 4.71
N PRO A 18 10.89 8.18 5.46
CA PRO A 18 11.85 7.22 4.88
C PRO A 18 11.19 6.15 4.00
N ARG A 19 9.87 5.95 4.14
CA ARG A 19 9.08 5.10 3.24
C ARG A 19 9.13 5.53 1.78
N TRP A 20 9.29 6.83 1.53
CA TRP A 20 9.24 7.43 0.21
C TRP A 20 10.60 7.91 -0.28
N GLU A 21 11.67 7.57 0.42
CA GLU A 21 13.04 7.94 0.08
C GLU A 21 13.47 7.25 -1.23
N GLY A 22 14.01 8.04 -2.17
CA GLY A 22 14.44 7.55 -3.49
C GLY A 22 13.33 7.43 -4.55
N ILE A 23 12.11 7.89 -4.29
CA ILE A 23 11.01 7.85 -5.27
C ILE A 23 10.90 9.19 -6.01
N GLU A 24 11.25 9.19 -7.29
CA GLU A 24 11.03 10.33 -8.19
C GLU A 24 9.56 10.43 -8.60
N ARG A 25 8.93 11.58 -8.33
CA ARG A 25 7.55 11.87 -8.69
C ARG A 25 7.50 13.04 -9.67
N PRO A 26 7.10 12.84 -10.94
CA PRO A 26 7.02 13.91 -11.93
C PRO A 26 5.74 14.75 -11.81
N TYR A 27 5.16 14.86 -10.61
CA TYR A 27 3.90 15.56 -10.34
C TYR A 27 3.90 16.16 -8.93
N SER A 28 3.17 17.26 -8.77
CA SER A 28 3.15 18.03 -7.51
C SER A 28 2.08 17.53 -6.53
N ALA A 29 2.30 17.77 -5.23
CA ALA A 29 1.32 17.47 -4.18
C ALA A 29 -0.05 18.14 -4.44
N GLU A 30 -0.04 19.32 -5.05
CA GLU A 30 -1.25 20.06 -5.43
C GLU A 30 -2.08 19.34 -6.50
N GLU A 31 -1.44 18.70 -7.47
CA GLU A 31 -2.10 17.93 -8.53
C GLU A 31 -2.75 16.68 -7.95
N VAL A 32 -2.07 16.02 -7.01
CA VAL A 32 -2.62 14.86 -6.29
C VAL A 32 -3.88 15.27 -5.50
N VAL A 33 -3.83 16.40 -4.77
CA VAL A 33 -4.99 16.91 -4.03
C VAL A 33 -6.10 17.39 -4.99
N LYS A 34 -5.75 17.89 -6.18
CA LYS A 34 -6.73 18.23 -7.24
C LYS A 34 -7.49 17.00 -7.73
N LEU A 35 -6.77 15.91 -8.00
CA LEU A 35 -7.33 14.66 -8.53
C LEU A 35 -8.12 13.88 -7.49
N ARG A 36 -7.76 13.99 -6.20
CA ARG A 36 -8.43 13.32 -5.09
C ARG A 36 -9.90 13.74 -4.94
N GLY A 37 -10.27 14.92 -5.43
CA GLY A 37 -11.61 15.48 -5.26
C GLY A 37 -11.92 15.85 -3.80
N SER A 38 -13.17 16.27 -3.55
CA SER A 38 -13.60 16.76 -2.22
C SER A 38 -13.88 15.62 -1.23
N VAL A 39 -14.28 14.45 -1.74
CA VAL A 39 -14.67 13.30 -0.93
C VAL A 39 -13.63 12.19 -1.11
N ASN A 40 -12.88 11.91 -0.05
CA ASN A 40 -11.95 10.79 -0.04
C ASN A 40 -12.51 9.65 0.82
N PRO A 41 -13.11 8.60 0.22
CA PRO A 41 -13.56 7.44 0.97
C PRO A 41 -12.35 6.74 1.63
N GLU A 42 -12.50 6.33 2.89
CA GLU A 42 -11.46 5.60 3.60
C GLU A 42 -11.41 4.14 3.12
N CYS A 43 -10.29 3.74 2.53
CA CYS A 43 -10.09 2.36 2.08
C CYS A 43 -9.33 1.56 3.15
N THR A 44 -10.02 1.24 4.24
CA THR A 44 -9.46 0.59 5.44
C THR A 44 -8.73 -0.72 5.14
N LEU A 45 -9.32 -1.59 4.30
CA LEU A 45 -8.68 -2.87 3.92
C LEU A 45 -7.38 -2.66 3.14
N ALA A 46 -7.34 -1.70 2.23
CA ALA A 46 -6.15 -1.40 1.44
C ALA A 46 -5.04 -0.80 2.33
N GLN A 47 -5.39 0.09 3.25
CA GLN A 47 -4.44 0.68 4.20
C GLN A 47 -3.80 -0.38 5.10
N LEU A 48 -4.62 -1.26 5.68
CA LEU A 48 -4.15 -2.36 6.53
C LEU A 48 -3.27 -3.34 5.76
N GLY A 49 -3.67 -3.69 4.52
CA GLY A 49 -2.89 -4.57 3.65
C GLY A 49 -1.52 -3.98 3.29
N ALA A 50 -1.47 -2.71 2.89
CA ALA A 50 -0.22 -2.02 2.56
C ALA A 50 0.71 -1.87 3.77
N ALA A 51 0.16 -1.56 4.96
CA ALA A 51 0.95 -1.46 6.19
C ALA A 51 1.54 -2.81 6.60
N LYS A 52 0.75 -3.89 6.52
CA LYS A 52 1.23 -5.25 6.81
C LYS A 52 2.32 -5.67 5.83
N MET A 53 2.13 -5.42 4.53
CA MET A 53 3.13 -5.75 3.51
C MET A 53 4.42 -4.97 3.73
N TRP A 54 4.33 -3.68 4.07
CA TRP A 54 5.50 -2.86 4.37
C TRP A 54 6.32 -3.44 5.55
N ARG A 55 5.67 -3.85 6.64
CA ARG A 55 6.35 -4.48 7.78
C ARG A 55 7.03 -5.81 7.42
N LEU A 56 6.37 -6.63 6.60
CA LEU A 56 6.94 -7.88 6.12
C LEU A 56 8.20 -7.66 5.27
N LEU A 57 8.24 -6.61 4.45
CA LEU A 57 9.40 -6.26 3.63
C LEU A 57 10.61 -5.75 4.46
N HIS A 58 10.37 -5.08 5.58
CA HIS A 58 11.41 -4.38 6.36
C HIS A 58 11.90 -5.14 7.60
N GLY A 59 11.67 -6.46 7.69
CA GLY A 59 12.37 -7.30 8.67
C GLY A 59 11.51 -8.17 9.58
N GLU A 60 10.17 -8.14 9.48
CA GLU A 60 9.31 -9.10 10.21
C GLU A 60 9.19 -10.47 9.50
N SER A 61 9.76 -10.63 8.31
CA SER A 61 9.73 -11.90 7.59
C SER A 61 10.75 -12.90 8.15
N LYS A 62 10.25 -13.97 8.77
CA LYS A 62 11.05 -15.17 9.05
C LYS A 62 11.48 -15.79 7.71
N LYS A 63 12.71 -15.52 7.30
CA LYS A 63 13.51 -16.21 6.26
C LYS A 63 12.67 -16.88 5.15
N GLY A 64 12.40 -16.14 4.09
CA GLY A 64 11.84 -16.67 2.85
C GLY A 64 11.02 -15.60 2.16
N LEU A 65 11.37 -15.25 0.93
CA LEU A 65 10.58 -14.38 0.07
C LEU A 65 9.11 -14.84 0.16
N HIS A 66 8.21 -14.01 0.69
CA HIS A 66 6.81 -14.38 0.89
C HIS A 66 6.13 -14.56 -0.48
N GLN A 67 6.18 -15.78 -1.01
CA GLN A 67 5.45 -16.20 -2.20
C GLN A 67 3.98 -16.40 -1.81
N GLN A 68 3.11 -15.49 -2.22
CA GLN A 68 1.67 -15.66 -2.09
C GLN A 68 1.16 -16.43 -3.34
N PRO A 69 0.56 -17.61 -3.20
CA PRO A 69 -0.08 -18.26 -4.34
C PRO A 69 -1.20 -17.38 -4.87
N ARG A 70 -1.32 -17.28 -6.20
CA ARG A 70 -2.37 -16.48 -6.85
C ARG A 70 -3.74 -17.08 -6.52
N CYS A 71 -4.52 -16.38 -5.69
CA CYS A 71 -5.92 -16.72 -5.44
C CYS A 71 -6.81 -16.07 -6.51
N ILE A 72 -7.25 -16.86 -7.49
CA ILE A 72 -8.14 -16.38 -8.56
C ILE A 72 -9.62 -16.26 -8.13
N ASN A 73 -10.05 -16.97 -7.07
CA ASN A 73 -11.49 -17.18 -6.80
C ASN A 73 -11.91 -16.88 -5.34
N GLY A 74 -11.07 -16.24 -4.53
CA GLY A 74 -11.35 -16.03 -3.09
C GLY A 74 -11.42 -17.31 -2.24
N ARG A 75 -11.26 -18.50 -2.84
CA ARG A 75 -11.08 -19.76 -2.11
C ARG A 75 -9.63 -19.82 -1.58
N PRO A 76 -9.42 -20.09 -0.28
CA PRO A 76 -8.09 -20.43 0.21
C PRO A 76 -7.61 -21.65 -0.57
N GLY A 77 -6.36 -21.60 -1.04
CA GLY A 77 -5.77 -22.64 -1.87
C GLY A 77 -5.98 -24.02 -1.26
N LEU A 78 -6.80 -24.83 -1.92
CA LEU A 78 -6.69 -26.27 -1.82
C LEU A 78 -5.28 -26.56 -2.36
N ALA A 79 -4.33 -26.83 -1.47
CA ALA A 79 -3.06 -27.39 -1.88
C ALA A 79 -3.41 -28.66 -2.66
N ALA A 80 -3.24 -28.62 -3.98
CA ALA A 80 -3.34 -29.78 -4.83
C ALA A 80 -2.17 -30.70 -4.49
N GLY A 81 -2.30 -31.42 -3.38
CA GLY A 81 -1.53 -32.61 -3.08
C GLY A 81 -2.07 -33.73 -3.95
N GLU A 82 -1.74 -33.72 -5.23
CA GLU A 82 -2.05 -34.81 -6.14
C GLU A 82 -0.74 -35.47 -6.61
N SER A 83 -0.52 -36.64 -6.01
CA SER A 83 0.07 -37.85 -6.60
C SER A 83 1.60 -37.99 -6.72
N ARG A 84 2.16 -38.93 -5.93
CA ARG A 84 2.79 -40.19 -6.41
C ARG A 84 3.58 -40.90 -5.29
N HIS A 85 3.00 -41.89 -4.63
CA HIS A 85 3.33 -43.33 -4.76
C HIS A 85 2.47 -44.16 -3.82
#